data_AF-A0A958QZJ6-F1
#
_entry.id   AF-A0A958QZJ6-F1
#
_cell.length_a   1.000
_cell.length_b   1.000
_cell.length_c   1.000
_cell.angle_alpha   90.00
_cell.angle_beta   90.00
_cell.angle_gamma   90.00
#
_symmetry.space_group_name_H-M   'P 1'
#
loop_
_entity.id
_entity.type
_entity.pdbx_description
1 polymer ?
#
loop_
_entity_poly.entity_id
_entity_poly.type
_entity_poly.pdbx_seq_one_letter_code
_entity_poly.pdbx_strand_id
1 'polypeptide(L)'
;IKVPVYLSQASHFNDEGVNQLFEGICEILQEKSPKARFWGSLNGSKIELLSGLKQTIVPSHRQNYLAEIVEKVEQYKKKSEEWGEMASRLGAMEHLCRVSNKEKELKGEQEASLFHGGRKKELEALWKAEIPSEMWSQLQNWENLAKTYQDSEYVYKVRGQEVRQPLRRESLSGLNIPRVVFPKIKDWGDRLRFLRKENLPGFFPYTAGVFPLKREGEDPIRQFAGEGSPERTNRRFHFLSKDSEVKRLSTAFDSVTLYGQDPDWRPDIFGKVGESGVSISTLEDMKKLFSGFDLCDPRTSVSMTINGPAPMILAFYFNTAIDQQLEKTQTEQGRELSPEEYENLVNQTLQKVRGTVQADILKEDQGQNTCIFSIDFALKMMGDIQQFFIDKEIRNFYSVSISGYHIAEAGANPITQLALTLSNAFTYVEYYLSRGMAIDDFAPNLSFFFSNGLDPEYTVIGRVARRIWAIAMRDLYQANERS
;
A
#
# COMPACT_ATOMS: atom_id res chain seq x y z
N ILE A 1 40.79 -33.92 -16.31
CA ILE A 1 40.13 -34.41 -15.07
C ILE A 1 38.88 -33.57 -14.88
N LYS A 2 37.68 -34.13 -15.01
CA LYS A 2 36.47 -33.44 -14.51
C LYS A 2 36.47 -33.61 -13.01
N VAL A 3 36.54 -32.52 -12.26
CA VAL A 3 36.47 -32.54 -10.80
C VAL A 3 34.98 -32.52 -10.42
N PRO A 4 34.48 -33.37 -9.52
CA PRO A 4 33.07 -33.44 -9.14
C PRO A 4 32.69 -32.27 -8.20
N VAL A 5 32.86 -31.04 -8.69
CA VAL A 5 32.48 -29.81 -7.98
C VAL A 5 31.23 -29.27 -8.66
N TYR A 6 30.16 -29.14 -7.88
CA TYR A 6 28.87 -28.62 -8.33
C TYR A 6 28.59 -27.32 -7.57
N LEU A 7 28.14 -26.30 -8.28
CA LEU A 7 27.63 -25.07 -7.69
C LEU A 7 26.12 -25.24 -7.50
N SER A 8 25.66 -25.34 -6.25
CA SER A 8 24.26 -25.63 -5.93
C SER A 8 23.73 -24.68 -4.88
N GLN A 9 22.44 -24.35 -4.96
CA GLN A 9 21.75 -23.56 -3.96
C GLN A 9 20.49 -24.28 -3.48
N ALA A 10 20.62 -25.04 -2.38
CA ALA A 10 19.53 -25.86 -1.84
C ALA A 10 18.32 -25.06 -1.32
N SER A 11 18.48 -23.77 -1.04
CA SER A 11 17.36 -22.89 -0.64
C SER A 11 16.44 -22.53 -1.81
N HIS A 12 16.90 -22.69 -3.05
CA HIS A 12 16.11 -22.38 -4.25
C HIS A 12 15.32 -23.60 -4.71
N PHE A 13 14.03 -23.39 -4.97
CA PHE A 13 13.17 -24.42 -5.54
C PHE A 13 13.61 -24.75 -6.97
N ASN A 14 13.73 -26.05 -7.27
CA ASN A 14 14.15 -26.57 -8.57
C ASN A 14 15.47 -25.92 -9.07
N ASP A 15 16.45 -25.87 -8.18
CA ASP A 15 17.80 -25.38 -8.49
C ASP A 15 18.51 -26.33 -9.47
N GLU A 16 19.07 -25.76 -10.54
CA GLU A 16 19.77 -26.53 -11.56
C GLU A 16 21.07 -27.13 -11.02
N GLY A 17 21.74 -26.44 -10.10
CA GLY A 17 22.95 -26.93 -9.46
C GLY A 17 22.71 -28.16 -8.60
N VAL A 18 21.62 -28.17 -7.82
CA VAL A 18 21.17 -29.36 -7.08
C VAL A 18 20.79 -30.49 -8.03
N ASN A 19 20.10 -30.19 -9.13
CA ASN A 19 19.75 -31.21 -10.14
C ASN A 19 21.00 -31.84 -10.76
N GLN A 20 22.01 -31.03 -11.12
CA GLN A 20 23.29 -31.52 -11.64
C GLN A 20 24.05 -32.37 -10.61
N LEU A 21 24.07 -31.96 -9.34
CA LEU A 21 24.65 -32.75 -8.26
C LEU A 21 23.93 -34.10 -8.11
N PHE A 22 22.60 -34.11 -8.16
CA PHE A 22 21.79 -35.32 -8.09
C PHE A 22 22.10 -36.27 -9.25
N GLU A 23 22.16 -35.76 -10.49
CA GLU A 23 22.54 -36.56 -11.66
C GLU A 23 23.93 -37.17 -11.51
N GLY A 24 24.92 -36.38 -11.08
CA GLY A 24 26.28 -36.87 -10.83
C GLY A 24 26.34 -37.96 -9.76
N ILE A 25 25.51 -37.85 -8.71
CA ILE A 25 25.38 -38.90 -7.69
C ILE A 25 24.74 -40.16 -8.29
N CYS A 26 23.68 -40.03 -9.10
CA CYS A 26 23.04 -41.15 -9.76
C CYS A 26 24.00 -41.89 -10.70
N GLU A 27 24.83 -41.18 -11.47
CA GLU A 27 25.86 -41.77 -12.33
C GLU A 27 26.86 -42.62 -11.50
N ILE A 28 27.41 -42.06 -10.41
CA ILE A 28 28.35 -42.78 -9.54
C ILE A 28 27.70 -44.00 -8.88
N LEU A 29 26.44 -43.89 -8.45
CA LEU A 29 25.69 -45.00 -7.86
C LEU A 29 25.43 -46.10 -8.89
N GLN A 30 25.12 -45.73 -10.13
CA GLN A 30 24.90 -46.65 -11.25
C GLN A 30 26.19 -47.39 -11.62
N GLU A 31 27.34 -46.72 -11.63
CA GLU A 31 28.66 -47.34 -11.82
C GLU A 31 28.98 -48.35 -10.73
N LYS A 32 28.69 -48.00 -9.46
CA LYS A 32 28.95 -48.88 -8.30
C LYS A 32 27.97 -50.04 -8.19
N SER A 33 26.76 -49.90 -8.70
CA SER A 33 25.70 -50.92 -8.64
C SER A 33 25.01 -51.10 -10.00
N PRO A 34 25.66 -51.77 -10.98
CA PRO A 34 25.15 -51.86 -12.35
C PRO A 34 23.79 -52.56 -12.51
N LYS A 35 23.41 -53.39 -11.52
CA LYS A 35 22.12 -54.11 -11.51
C LYS A 35 20.97 -53.30 -10.89
N ALA A 36 21.28 -52.22 -10.17
CA ALA A 36 20.27 -51.30 -9.63
C ALA A 36 19.84 -50.32 -10.72
N ARG A 37 18.61 -49.80 -10.62
CA ARG A 37 18.11 -48.72 -11.47
C ARG A 37 18.07 -47.43 -10.66
N PHE A 38 18.93 -46.49 -11.01
CA PHE A 38 18.84 -45.12 -10.52
C PHE A 38 18.15 -44.23 -11.57
N TRP A 39 17.75 -43.02 -11.17
CA TRP A 39 17.19 -42.06 -12.12
C TRP A 39 18.25 -41.69 -13.17
N GLY A 40 17.87 -41.67 -14.45
CA GLY A 40 18.72 -41.18 -15.53
C GLY A 40 18.73 -39.64 -15.58
N SER A 41 19.52 -39.07 -16.49
CA SER A 41 19.57 -37.61 -16.68
C SER A 41 18.15 -37.01 -16.82
N LEU A 42 17.85 -36.07 -15.94
CA LEU A 42 16.60 -35.32 -15.85
C LEU A 42 16.59 -34.30 -17.00
N ASN A 43 16.30 -34.80 -18.20
CA ASN A 43 16.30 -34.06 -19.47
C ASN A 43 17.69 -33.60 -19.91
N GLY A 44 17.97 -33.70 -21.23
CA GLY A 44 19.22 -33.32 -21.89
C GLY A 44 19.57 -31.82 -21.85
N SER A 45 19.45 -31.20 -20.69
CA SER A 45 19.85 -29.85 -20.39
C SER A 45 21.38 -29.78 -20.41
N LYS A 46 21.91 -28.92 -21.29
CA LYS A 46 23.34 -28.65 -21.36
C LYS A 46 23.79 -28.11 -20.01
N ILE A 47 24.98 -28.54 -19.59
CA ILE A 47 25.72 -28.01 -18.44
C ILE A 47 25.96 -26.51 -18.67
N GLU A 48 25.03 -25.65 -18.26
CA GLU A 48 25.32 -24.26 -18.02
C GLU A 48 25.90 -24.18 -16.61
N LEU A 49 27.23 -24.02 -16.54
CA LEU A 49 27.99 -23.85 -15.30
C LEU A 49 27.62 -22.56 -14.52
N LEU A 50 26.65 -21.78 -15.05
CA LEU A 50 26.30 -20.43 -14.64
C LEU A 50 24.77 -20.27 -14.61
N SER A 51 24.06 -21.10 -13.86
CA SER A 51 22.63 -20.87 -13.56
C SER A 51 22.38 -19.67 -12.62
N GLY A 52 23.43 -18.90 -12.29
CA GLY A 52 23.38 -17.70 -11.45
C GLY A 52 22.61 -16.51 -12.02
N LEU A 53 21.79 -16.71 -13.06
CA LEU A 53 20.98 -15.69 -13.73
C LEU A 53 19.47 -15.83 -13.47
N LYS A 54 19.05 -16.50 -12.38
CA LYS A 54 17.66 -16.41 -11.92
C LYS A 54 17.46 -15.12 -11.11
N GLN A 55 16.41 -14.36 -11.44
CA GLN A 55 16.05 -13.07 -10.84
C GLN A 55 16.10 -13.14 -9.30
N THR A 56 17.09 -12.48 -8.71
CA THR A 56 17.13 -12.21 -7.28
C THR A 56 16.01 -11.23 -6.93
N ILE A 57 15.24 -11.50 -5.87
CA ILE A 57 14.13 -10.64 -5.41
C ILE A 57 14.57 -9.19 -5.24
N VAL A 58 15.71 -8.98 -4.57
CA VAL A 58 16.36 -7.66 -4.49
C VAL A 58 17.74 -7.79 -5.13
N PRO A 59 18.05 -7.02 -6.19
CA PRO A 59 19.35 -7.10 -6.83
C PRO A 59 20.46 -6.58 -5.92
N SER A 60 21.68 -7.09 -6.10
CA SER A 60 22.82 -6.80 -5.22
C SER A 60 23.12 -5.30 -5.05
N HIS A 61 22.99 -4.51 -6.13
CA HIS A 61 23.20 -3.05 -6.09
C HIS A 61 22.12 -2.28 -5.30
N ARG A 62 21.01 -2.93 -4.94
CA ARG A 62 19.94 -2.35 -4.11
C ARG A 62 19.94 -2.88 -2.68
N GLN A 63 20.93 -3.66 -2.23
CA GLN A 63 20.93 -4.25 -0.88
C GLN A 63 20.78 -3.24 0.28
N ASN A 64 21.19 -1.99 0.08
CA ASN A 64 21.14 -0.94 1.11
C ASN A 64 19.93 0.00 0.99
N TYR A 65 18.90 -0.36 0.22
CA TYR A 65 17.70 0.45 -0.01
C TYR A 65 17.06 1.02 1.28
N LEU A 66 16.98 0.24 2.35
CA LEU A 66 16.44 0.72 3.64
C LEU A 66 17.29 1.84 4.25
N ALA A 67 18.62 1.76 4.13
CA ALA A 67 19.52 2.82 4.60
C ALA A 67 19.38 4.09 3.76
N GLU A 68 19.22 3.96 2.44
CA GLU A 68 18.94 5.10 1.55
C GLU A 68 17.62 5.79 1.93
N ILE A 69 16.57 5.02 2.27
CA ILE A 69 15.30 5.58 2.74
C ILE A 69 15.48 6.36 4.04
N VAL A 70 16.20 5.80 5.01
CA VAL A 70 16.53 6.49 6.26
C VAL A 70 17.25 7.80 5.96
N GLU A 71 18.27 7.78 5.10
CA GLU A 71 19.01 8.96 4.69
C GLU A 71 18.08 10.03 4.07
N LYS A 72 17.18 9.65 3.15
CA LYS A 72 16.22 10.59 2.55
C LYS A 72 15.29 11.23 3.58
N VAL A 73 14.79 10.45 4.54
CA VAL A 73 13.94 10.96 5.62
C VAL A 73 14.71 11.91 6.54
N GLU A 74 15.96 11.61 6.87
CA GLU A 74 16.82 12.48 7.67
C GLU A 74 17.19 13.77 6.94
N GLN A 75 17.59 13.68 5.67
CA GLN A 75 17.84 14.83 4.80
C GLN A 75 16.60 15.71 4.69
N TYR A 76 15.42 15.11 4.51
CA TYR A 76 14.16 15.85 4.46
C TYR A 76 13.91 16.64 5.75
N LYS A 77 14.13 16.02 6.93
CA LYS A 77 14.00 16.67 8.23
C LYS A 77 15.03 17.79 8.41
N LYS A 78 16.29 17.55 8.07
CA LYS A 78 17.38 18.53 8.16
C LYS A 78 17.09 19.77 7.31
N LYS A 79 16.74 19.59 6.03
CA LYS A 79 16.32 20.69 5.15
C LYS A 79 15.09 21.44 5.67
N SER A 80 14.16 20.73 6.30
CA SER A 80 12.99 21.38 6.92
C SER A 80 13.36 22.31 8.07
N GLU A 81 14.40 21.99 8.84
CA GLU A 81 14.93 22.88 9.89
C GLU A 81 15.72 24.03 9.29
N GLU A 82 16.64 23.77 8.38
CA GLU A 82 17.46 24.79 7.70
C GLU A 82 16.57 25.86 7.05
N TRP A 83 15.62 25.43 6.23
CA TRP A 83 14.68 26.35 5.58
C TRP A 83 13.74 27.03 6.59
N GLY A 84 13.38 26.33 7.67
CA GLY A 84 12.60 26.91 8.76
C GLY A 84 13.32 28.10 9.40
N GLU A 85 14.60 27.94 9.75
CA GLU A 85 15.41 29.03 10.32
C GLU A 85 15.53 30.23 9.37
N MET A 86 15.76 29.97 8.08
CA MET A 86 15.81 31.02 7.06
C MET A 86 14.48 31.77 6.95
N ALA A 87 13.37 31.03 6.94
CA ALA A 87 12.04 31.61 6.87
C ALA A 87 11.72 32.46 8.12
N SER A 88 12.11 32.03 9.34
CA SER A 88 11.95 32.85 10.56
C SER A 88 12.70 34.18 10.45
N ARG A 89 13.96 34.15 9.98
CA ARG A 89 14.77 35.37 9.79
C ARG A 89 14.12 36.33 8.80
N LEU A 90 13.59 35.80 7.71
CA LEU A 90 12.90 36.61 6.71
C LEU A 90 11.58 37.19 7.22
N GLY A 91 10.78 36.40 7.94
CA GLY A 91 9.56 36.89 8.59
C GLY A 91 9.84 38.02 9.57
N ALA A 92 10.93 37.91 10.35
CA ALA A 92 11.38 38.97 11.25
C ALA A 92 11.81 40.23 10.49
N MET A 93 12.55 40.09 9.39
CA MET A 93 12.92 41.22 8.52
C MET A 93 11.70 41.90 7.90
N GLU A 94 10.72 41.13 7.42
CA GLU A 94 9.46 41.64 6.89
C GLU A 94 8.70 42.44 7.94
N HIS A 95 8.64 41.92 9.18
CA HIS A 95 8.03 42.63 10.30
C HIS A 95 8.76 43.93 10.62
N LEU A 96 10.10 43.93 10.70
CA LEU A 96 10.90 45.13 10.93
C LEU A 96 10.69 46.18 9.84
N CYS A 97 10.62 45.79 8.57
CA CYS A 97 10.33 46.71 7.48
C CYS A 97 8.94 47.34 7.60
N ARG A 98 7.92 46.55 7.98
CA ARG A 98 6.56 47.08 8.21
C ARG A 98 6.52 48.08 9.36
N VAL A 99 7.20 47.79 10.47
CA VAL A 99 7.31 48.72 11.62
C VAL A 99 8.06 49.98 11.22
N SER A 100 9.17 49.86 10.51
CA SER A 100 9.96 51.01 10.04
C SER A 100 9.19 51.89 9.05
N ASN A 101 8.41 51.30 8.13
CA ASN A 101 7.55 52.07 7.23
C ASN A 101 6.46 52.82 7.99
N LYS A 102 5.82 52.16 8.98
CA LYS A 102 4.83 52.81 9.85
C LYS A 102 5.44 53.93 10.70
N GLU A 103 6.68 53.76 11.15
CA GLU A 103 7.40 54.82 11.88
C GLU A 103 7.75 56.00 10.98
N LYS A 104 8.15 55.76 9.72
CA LYS A 104 8.34 56.81 8.71
C LYS A 104 7.07 57.61 8.46
N GLU A 105 5.92 56.95 8.35
CA GLU A 105 4.62 57.60 8.19
C GLU A 105 4.26 58.48 9.39
N LEU A 106 4.70 58.12 10.60
CA LEU A 106 4.35 58.82 11.84
C LEU A 106 5.33 59.94 12.25
N LYS A 107 6.64 59.78 11.99
CA LYS A 107 7.69 60.68 12.51
C LYS A 107 8.47 61.45 11.44
N GLY A 108 8.22 61.19 10.15
CA GLY A 108 8.95 61.82 9.04
C GLY A 108 10.31 61.15 8.76
N GLU A 109 10.85 61.37 7.56
CA GLU A 109 12.00 60.62 7.01
C GLU A 109 13.32 60.75 7.80
N GLN A 110 13.48 61.82 8.59
CA GLN A 110 14.77 62.17 9.21
C GLN A 110 15.14 61.35 10.46
N GLU A 111 14.20 60.65 11.10
CA GLU A 111 14.48 59.83 12.31
C GLU A 111 14.39 58.31 12.10
N ALA A 112 13.94 57.84 10.93
CA ALA A 112 13.71 56.43 10.65
C ALA A 112 15.00 55.67 10.27
N SER A 113 15.81 55.31 11.25
CA SER A 113 17.17 54.75 11.04
C SER A 113 17.28 53.22 10.96
N LEU A 114 16.20 52.45 11.06
CA LEU A 114 16.35 51.04 11.46
C LEU A 114 16.54 49.98 10.36
N PHE A 115 16.32 50.24 9.06
CA PHE A 115 16.69 49.25 8.02
C PHE A 115 16.78 49.87 6.61
N HIS A 116 17.93 49.76 5.94
CA HIS A 116 18.09 50.14 4.54
C HIS A 116 17.56 49.01 3.63
N GLY A 117 16.54 49.31 2.81
CA GLY A 117 15.83 48.32 1.99
C GLY A 117 16.68 47.53 0.97
N GLY A 118 17.93 47.94 0.70
CA GLY A 118 18.87 47.22 -0.18
C GLY A 118 19.26 45.84 0.37
N ARG A 119 19.60 45.76 1.66
CA ARG A 119 20.02 44.50 2.31
C ARG A 119 18.88 43.47 2.41
N LYS A 120 17.63 43.94 2.45
CA LYS A 120 16.44 43.06 2.36
C LYS A 120 16.36 42.38 1.00
N LYS A 121 16.45 43.16 -0.09
CA LYS A 121 16.30 42.61 -1.46
C LYS A 121 17.39 41.59 -1.77
N GLU A 122 18.62 41.82 -1.31
CA GLU A 122 19.74 40.88 -1.46
C GLU A 122 19.51 39.58 -0.68
N LEU A 123 19.14 39.67 0.60
CA LEU A 123 18.87 38.49 1.43
C LEU A 123 17.63 37.72 0.98
N GLU A 124 16.58 38.42 0.56
CA GLU A 124 15.38 37.80 0.00
C GLU A 124 15.68 37.10 -1.34
N ALA A 125 16.55 37.65 -2.19
CA ALA A 125 17.00 37.00 -3.42
C ALA A 125 17.84 35.75 -3.13
N LEU A 126 18.76 35.81 -2.17
CA LEU A 126 19.57 34.67 -1.74
C LEU A 126 18.70 33.53 -1.20
N TRP A 127 17.74 33.84 -0.32
CA TRP A 127 16.89 32.81 0.27
C TRP A 127 15.84 32.26 -0.68
N LYS A 128 15.33 33.07 -1.63
CA LYS A 128 14.49 32.57 -2.73
C LYS A 128 15.24 31.63 -3.68
N ALA A 129 16.57 31.74 -3.77
CA ALA A 129 17.37 30.80 -4.54
C ALA A 129 17.52 29.44 -3.84
N GLU A 130 17.45 29.40 -2.51
CA GLU A 130 17.66 28.18 -1.71
C GLU A 130 16.36 27.46 -1.32
N ILE A 131 15.28 28.19 -1.02
CA ILE A 131 13.97 27.60 -0.71
C ILE A 131 13.23 27.32 -2.03
N PRO A 132 12.69 26.09 -2.24
CA PRO A 132 11.92 25.78 -3.44
C PRO A 132 10.76 26.76 -3.66
N SER A 133 10.55 27.17 -4.91
CA SER A 133 9.52 28.14 -5.30
C SER A 133 8.10 27.75 -4.86
N GLU A 134 7.81 26.45 -4.83
CA GLU A 134 6.54 25.92 -4.33
C GLU A 134 6.35 26.22 -2.83
N MET A 135 7.37 25.98 -2.01
CA MET A 135 7.33 26.24 -0.57
C MET A 135 7.19 27.73 -0.29
N TRP A 136 7.86 28.56 -1.10
CA TRP A 136 7.71 30.00 -1.06
C TRP A 136 6.27 30.44 -1.34
N SER A 137 5.66 29.89 -2.40
CA SER A 137 4.27 30.16 -2.75
C SER A 137 3.31 29.74 -1.63
N GLN A 138 3.50 28.56 -1.04
CA GLN A 138 2.67 28.08 0.07
C GLN A 138 2.77 28.98 1.32
N LEU A 139 3.96 29.48 1.65
CA LEU A 139 4.15 30.41 2.76
C LEU A 139 3.44 31.74 2.55
N GLN A 140 3.53 32.30 1.34
CA GLN A 140 2.83 33.54 0.99
C GLN A 140 1.31 33.35 0.98
N ASN A 141 0.84 32.17 0.56
CA ASN A 141 -0.57 31.82 0.50
C ASN A 141 -1.17 31.40 1.86
N TRP A 142 -0.38 31.36 2.94
CA TRP A 142 -0.82 30.90 4.26
C TRP A 142 -2.10 31.57 4.77
N GLU A 143 -2.20 32.89 4.65
CA GLU A 143 -3.37 33.65 5.11
C GLU A 143 -4.61 33.38 4.26
N ASN A 144 -4.45 33.14 2.97
CA ASN A 144 -5.56 32.77 2.09
C ASN A 144 -6.04 31.35 2.39
N LEU A 145 -5.10 30.42 2.60
CA LEU A 145 -5.42 29.05 3.00
C LEU A 145 -6.17 29.04 4.34
N ALA A 146 -5.75 29.86 5.30
CA ALA A 146 -6.44 30.03 6.56
C ALA A 146 -7.89 30.53 6.38
N LYS A 147 -8.14 31.41 5.40
CA LYS A 147 -9.50 31.87 5.05
C LYS A 147 -10.33 30.77 4.40
N THR A 148 -9.76 29.99 3.48
CA THR A 148 -10.45 28.85 2.86
C THR A 148 -10.94 27.85 3.90
N TYR A 149 -10.12 27.55 4.92
CA TYR A 149 -10.55 26.66 6.02
C TYR A 149 -11.47 27.34 7.06
N GLN A 150 -11.76 28.64 6.89
CA GLN A 150 -12.80 29.37 7.62
C GLN A 150 -14.11 29.49 6.84
N ASP A 151 -14.20 28.97 5.62
CA ASP A 151 -15.45 28.97 4.84
C ASP A 151 -16.42 27.88 5.33
N SER A 152 -17.65 27.88 4.80
CA SER A 152 -18.67 26.86 5.12
C SER A 152 -18.41 25.53 4.40
N GLU A 153 -17.84 25.58 3.19
CA GLU A 153 -17.62 24.43 2.32
C GLU A 153 -16.18 24.41 1.81
N TYR A 154 -15.67 23.20 1.58
CA TYR A 154 -14.42 22.96 0.87
C TYR A 154 -14.72 22.32 -0.47
N VAL A 155 -14.13 22.87 -1.53
CA VAL A 155 -14.27 22.37 -2.90
C VAL A 155 -12.92 21.80 -3.33
N TYR A 156 -12.91 20.53 -3.72
CA TYR A 156 -11.72 19.87 -4.26
C TYR A 156 -12.10 18.97 -5.44
N LYS A 157 -11.13 18.65 -6.28
CA LYS A 157 -11.36 17.83 -7.48
C LYS A 157 -10.92 16.39 -7.23
N VAL A 158 -11.78 15.43 -7.58
CA VAL A 158 -11.46 13.99 -7.58
C VAL A 158 -11.74 13.45 -8.97
N ARG A 159 -10.70 12.97 -9.67
CA ARG A 159 -10.81 12.43 -11.04
C ARG A 159 -11.54 13.40 -12.00
N GLY A 160 -11.28 14.70 -11.86
CA GLY A 160 -11.90 15.76 -12.69
C GLY A 160 -13.28 16.24 -12.23
N GLN A 161 -13.91 15.58 -11.25
CA GLN A 161 -15.21 16.00 -10.71
C GLN A 161 -15.03 16.88 -9.47
N GLU A 162 -15.81 17.95 -9.36
CA GLU A 162 -15.84 18.80 -8.17
C GLU A 162 -16.63 18.12 -7.05
N VAL A 163 -15.97 17.93 -5.91
CA VAL A 163 -16.57 17.43 -4.69
C VAL A 163 -16.65 18.60 -3.71
N ARG A 164 -17.88 18.89 -3.25
CA ARG A 164 -18.16 19.91 -2.25
C ARG A 164 -18.51 19.23 -0.94
N GLN A 165 -17.86 19.63 0.15
CA GLN A 165 -18.15 19.09 1.48
C GLN A 165 -18.16 20.19 2.52
N PRO A 166 -19.05 20.13 3.52
CA PRO A 166 -19.08 21.08 4.62
C PRO A 166 -17.77 21.01 5.42
N LEU A 167 -17.23 22.17 5.79
CA LEU A 167 -16.04 22.32 6.64
C LEU A 167 -16.37 22.39 8.12
N ARG A 168 -17.65 22.54 8.46
CA ARG A 168 -18.08 22.67 9.85
C ARG A 168 -19.31 21.83 10.16
N ARG A 169 -19.45 21.48 11.43
CA ARG A 169 -20.61 20.76 11.97
C ARG A 169 -21.07 21.46 13.25
N GLU A 170 -22.35 21.76 13.31
CA GLU A 170 -22.96 22.33 14.52
C GLU A 170 -23.15 21.25 15.58
N SER A 171 -22.80 21.55 16.83
CA SER A 171 -23.06 20.69 17.98
C SER A 171 -24.48 20.90 18.53
N LEU A 172 -24.93 20.01 19.41
CA LEU A 172 -26.22 20.19 20.11
C LEU A 172 -26.31 21.49 20.92
N SER A 173 -25.17 22.07 21.30
CA SER A 173 -25.10 23.34 22.04
C SER A 173 -25.00 24.56 21.12
N GLY A 174 -25.11 24.40 19.80
CA GLY A 174 -24.96 25.48 18.82
C GLY A 174 -23.51 25.88 18.52
N LEU A 175 -22.52 25.07 18.93
CA LEU A 175 -21.12 25.35 18.61
C LEU A 175 -20.81 24.93 17.18
N ASN A 176 -20.24 25.84 16.39
CA ASN A 176 -19.84 25.57 15.02
C ASN A 176 -18.44 24.95 14.97
N ILE A 177 -18.34 23.62 14.99
CA ILE A 177 -17.08 22.88 15.13
C ILE A 177 -16.45 22.67 13.74
N PRO A 178 -15.20 23.15 13.50
CA PRO A 178 -14.50 22.90 12.24
C PRO A 178 -14.04 21.43 12.14
N ARG A 179 -14.15 20.85 10.94
CA ARG A 179 -13.64 19.50 10.63
C ARG A 179 -12.13 19.46 10.55
N VAL A 180 -11.50 20.56 10.13
CA VAL A 180 -10.05 20.74 10.09
C VAL A 180 -9.73 22.06 10.80
N VAL A 181 -8.96 21.99 11.87
CA VAL A 181 -8.52 23.18 12.61
C VAL A 181 -7.23 23.70 11.99
N PHE A 182 -7.29 24.87 11.37
CA PHE A 182 -6.10 25.52 10.80
C PHE A 182 -5.23 26.12 11.93
N PRO A 183 -3.91 25.89 11.95
CA PRO A 183 -3.05 26.31 13.05
C PRO A 183 -2.80 27.83 13.05
N LYS A 184 -2.78 28.44 14.24
CA LYS A 184 -2.56 29.89 14.42
C LYS A 184 -1.07 30.23 14.56
N ILE A 185 -0.28 29.92 13.54
CA ILE A 185 1.18 30.14 13.54
C ILE A 185 1.53 31.50 12.94
N LYS A 186 2.34 32.29 13.67
CA LYS A 186 2.79 33.62 13.22
C LYS A 186 4.17 33.60 12.59
N ASP A 187 5.12 32.90 13.21
CA ASP A 187 6.48 32.81 12.70
C ASP A 187 6.53 32.06 11.36
N TRP A 188 7.27 32.60 10.40
CA TRP A 188 7.35 32.03 9.05
C TRP A 188 8.12 30.71 9.02
N GLY A 189 9.11 30.53 9.90
CA GLY A 189 9.80 29.26 10.03
C GLY A 189 8.92 28.17 10.58
N ASP A 190 8.13 28.47 11.60
CA ASP A 190 7.17 27.50 12.15
C ASP A 190 6.07 27.14 11.14
N ARG A 191 5.63 28.10 10.29
CA ARG A 191 4.75 27.81 9.16
C ARG A 191 5.41 26.82 8.19
N LEU A 192 6.67 27.06 7.82
CA LEU A 192 7.41 26.17 6.91
C LEU A 192 7.58 24.78 7.52
N ARG A 193 7.98 24.69 8.79
CA ARG A 193 8.11 23.42 9.52
C ARG A 193 6.79 22.66 9.53
N PHE A 194 5.67 23.34 9.78
CA PHE A 194 4.34 22.74 9.73
C PHE A 194 4.01 22.21 8.32
N LEU A 195 4.12 23.05 7.29
CA LEU A 195 3.85 22.67 5.90
C LEU A 195 4.69 21.47 5.44
N ARG A 196 5.93 21.37 5.91
CA ARG A 196 6.81 20.25 5.55
C ARG A 196 6.62 19.01 6.39
N LYS A 197 6.35 19.11 7.69
CA LYS A 197 6.34 17.94 8.58
C LYS A 197 4.95 17.38 8.85
N GLU A 198 3.94 18.23 8.90
CA GLU A 198 2.61 17.91 9.41
C GLU A 198 1.50 18.68 8.70
N ASN A 199 1.64 18.86 7.38
CA ASN A 199 0.70 19.61 6.57
C ASN A 199 -0.76 19.17 6.75
N LEU A 200 -1.68 20.01 6.27
CA LEU A 200 -3.10 19.73 6.28
C LEU A 200 -3.41 18.38 5.58
N PRO A 201 -4.51 17.70 5.97
CA PRO A 201 -4.92 16.47 5.29
C PRO A 201 -5.02 16.68 3.78
N GLY A 202 -4.60 15.69 3.00
CA GLY A 202 -4.57 15.77 1.53
C GLY A 202 -3.40 16.55 0.94
N PHE A 203 -2.45 17.02 1.74
CA PHE A 203 -1.22 17.66 1.26
C PHE A 203 0.01 16.90 1.73
N PHE A 204 1.03 16.86 0.89
CA PHE A 204 2.33 16.26 1.22
C PHE A 204 2.89 16.85 2.54
N PRO A 205 3.45 16.02 3.46
CA PRO A 205 3.69 14.57 3.38
C PRO A 205 2.55 13.72 3.98
N TYR A 206 1.29 14.14 3.80
CA TYR A 206 0.07 13.40 4.14
C TYR A 206 -0.04 12.92 5.59
N THR A 207 0.68 13.58 6.50
CA THR A 207 0.79 13.16 7.90
C THR A 207 -0.57 13.17 8.59
N ALA A 208 -1.40 14.18 8.31
CA ALA A 208 -2.76 14.29 8.84
C ALA A 208 -3.81 13.47 8.07
N GLY A 209 -3.44 12.85 6.94
CA GLY A 209 -4.33 12.05 6.09
C GLY A 209 -4.02 12.24 4.61
N VAL A 210 -4.31 11.23 3.79
CA VAL A 210 -4.09 11.26 2.33
C VAL A 210 -5.20 11.99 1.56
N PHE A 211 -6.37 12.18 2.18
CA PHE A 211 -7.48 12.92 1.59
C PHE A 211 -7.73 14.23 2.36
N PRO A 212 -8.17 15.30 1.67
CA PRO A 212 -8.48 16.57 2.33
C PRO A 212 -9.53 16.46 3.43
N LEU A 213 -10.54 15.63 3.20
CA LEU A 213 -11.64 15.37 4.12
C LEU A 213 -12.01 13.89 4.09
N LYS A 214 -12.60 13.40 5.19
CA LYS A 214 -13.17 12.05 5.24
C LYS A 214 -14.36 11.96 4.29
N ARG A 215 -14.55 10.80 3.65
CA ARG A 215 -15.74 10.53 2.84
C ARG A 215 -17.01 10.66 3.67
N GLU A 216 -18.06 11.19 3.06
CA GLU A 216 -19.41 11.20 3.62
C GLU A 216 -20.18 10.00 3.08
N GLY A 217 -21.00 9.37 3.91
CA GLY A 217 -21.81 8.20 3.54
C GLY A 217 -21.08 6.85 3.46
N GLU A 218 -19.74 6.83 3.43
CA GLU A 218 -18.94 5.61 3.47
C GLU A 218 -18.10 5.57 4.76
N ASP A 219 -18.67 4.97 5.81
CA ASP A 219 -17.92 4.71 7.04
C ASP A 219 -16.76 3.73 6.76
N PRO A 220 -15.55 3.96 7.29
CA PRO A 220 -14.45 3.00 7.17
C PRO A 220 -14.74 1.61 7.77
N ILE A 221 -15.81 1.42 8.56
CA ILE A 221 -16.21 0.13 9.14
C ILE A 221 -16.16 -0.96 8.07
N ARG A 222 -15.40 -2.01 8.40
CA ARG A 222 -15.31 -3.24 7.64
C ARG A 222 -15.24 -4.38 8.66
N GLN A 223 -16.32 -5.15 8.76
CA GLN A 223 -16.42 -6.20 9.77
C GLN A 223 -15.88 -7.52 9.24
N PHE A 224 -15.02 -8.16 10.04
CA PHE A 224 -14.40 -9.45 9.76
C PHE A 224 -15.40 -10.57 10.03
N ALA A 225 -15.65 -11.44 9.05
CA ALA A 225 -16.59 -12.55 9.17
C ALA A 225 -16.15 -13.77 8.34
N GLY A 226 -16.42 -14.94 8.90
CA GLY A 226 -16.19 -16.24 8.28
C GLY A 226 -16.47 -17.33 9.30
N GLU A 227 -17.46 -18.17 9.03
CA GLU A 227 -17.77 -19.36 9.85
C GLU A 227 -18.52 -20.42 9.03
N GLY A 228 -18.09 -21.67 9.14
CA GLY A 228 -18.76 -22.81 8.54
C GLY A 228 -18.79 -22.77 7.02
N SER A 229 -19.96 -23.07 6.45
CA SER A 229 -20.14 -23.14 5.00
C SER A 229 -20.20 -21.75 4.34
N PRO A 230 -19.99 -21.68 3.01
CA PRO A 230 -20.12 -20.44 2.23
C PRO A 230 -21.46 -19.74 2.45
N GLU A 231 -22.56 -20.49 2.47
CA GLU A 231 -23.92 -19.96 2.64
C GLU A 231 -24.14 -19.39 4.05
N ARG A 232 -23.53 -20.00 5.08
CA ARG A 232 -23.60 -19.48 6.45
C ARG A 232 -22.89 -18.14 6.56
N THR A 233 -21.68 -18.05 5.99
CA THR A 233 -20.92 -16.80 5.95
C THR A 233 -21.61 -15.75 5.08
N ASN A 234 -22.21 -16.14 3.96
CA ASN A 234 -23.02 -15.26 3.12
C ASN A 234 -24.20 -14.65 3.90
N ARG A 235 -24.97 -15.46 4.65
CA ARG A 235 -26.04 -14.95 5.54
C ARG A 235 -25.49 -13.95 6.56
N ARG A 236 -24.30 -14.20 7.10
CA ARG A 236 -23.63 -13.25 8.01
C ARG A 236 -23.28 -11.94 7.31
N PHE A 237 -22.72 -11.97 6.09
CA PHE A 237 -22.43 -10.75 5.33
C PHE A 237 -23.70 -9.93 5.07
N HIS A 238 -24.80 -10.58 4.68
CA HIS A 238 -26.09 -9.89 4.49
C HIS A 238 -26.57 -9.27 5.80
N PHE A 239 -26.49 -10.01 6.91
CA PHE A 239 -26.86 -9.49 8.23
C PHE A 239 -26.03 -8.27 8.65
N LEU A 240 -24.71 -8.34 8.53
CA LEU A 240 -23.79 -7.27 8.97
C LEU A 240 -23.90 -6.01 8.10
N SER A 241 -24.31 -6.17 6.84
CA SER A 241 -24.37 -5.06 5.88
C SER A 241 -25.80 -4.58 5.58
N LYS A 242 -26.83 -5.15 6.19
CA LYS A 242 -28.25 -4.89 5.84
C LYS A 242 -28.64 -3.40 5.92
N ASP A 243 -28.12 -2.68 6.91
CA ASP A 243 -28.48 -1.28 7.18
C ASP A 243 -27.49 -0.27 6.53
N SER A 244 -26.51 -0.77 5.77
CA SER A 244 -25.52 0.07 5.08
C SER A 244 -25.76 0.06 3.57
N GLU A 245 -25.80 1.24 2.96
CA GLU A 245 -25.83 1.37 1.49
C GLU A 245 -24.50 0.96 0.84
N VAL A 246 -23.41 1.01 1.59
CA VAL A 246 -22.07 0.61 1.14
C VAL A 246 -21.72 -0.76 1.72
N LYS A 247 -21.40 -1.73 0.87
CA LYS A 247 -21.12 -3.10 1.25
C LYS A 247 -19.60 -3.32 1.33
N ARG A 248 -19.05 -3.23 2.54
CA ARG A 248 -17.62 -3.42 2.82
C ARG A 248 -17.40 -4.74 3.57
N LEU A 249 -17.20 -5.82 2.82
CA LEU A 249 -17.08 -7.18 3.36
C LEU A 249 -15.64 -7.50 3.73
N SER A 250 -15.40 -8.30 4.77
CA SER A 250 -14.08 -8.85 5.05
C SER A 250 -14.18 -10.32 5.42
N THR A 251 -13.54 -11.15 4.60
CA THR A 251 -13.63 -12.61 4.66
C THR A 251 -12.48 -13.21 5.46
N ALA A 252 -12.84 -14.07 6.41
CA ALA A 252 -11.93 -14.94 7.14
C ALA A 252 -12.08 -16.39 6.63
N PHE A 253 -11.00 -17.02 6.17
CA PHE A 253 -11.03 -18.41 5.72
C PHE A 253 -10.64 -19.36 6.85
N ASP A 254 -11.16 -20.59 6.81
CA ASP A 254 -10.79 -21.62 7.78
C ASP A 254 -9.33 -22.07 7.59
N SER A 255 -8.80 -22.80 8.56
CA SER A 255 -7.40 -23.25 8.48
C SER A 255 -7.12 -24.18 7.29
N VAL A 256 -8.11 -24.91 6.78
CA VAL A 256 -7.94 -25.85 5.66
C VAL A 256 -7.72 -25.06 4.36
N THR A 257 -8.57 -24.08 4.09
CA THR A 257 -8.42 -23.15 2.97
C THR A 257 -7.17 -22.27 3.12
N LEU A 258 -6.84 -21.79 4.32
CA LEU A 258 -5.63 -20.98 4.56
C LEU A 258 -4.34 -21.71 4.15
N TYR A 259 -4.32 -23.04 4.23
CA TYR A 259 -3.19 -23.89 3.85
C TYR A 259 -3.33 -24.52 2.46
N GLY A 260 -4.32 -24.09 1.67
CA GLY A 260 -4.51 -24.53 0.28
C GLY A 260 -4.83 -26.02 0.17
N GLN A 261 -5.54 -26.58 1.16
CA GLN A 261 -5.98 -27.97 1.17
C GLN A 261 -7.48 -28.05 0.88
N ASP A 262 -7.91 -29.19 0.33
CA ASP A 262 -9.33 -29.52 0.23
C ASP A 262 -9.83 -30.16 1.54
N PRO A 263 -11.11 -29.98 1.90
CA PRO A 263 -11.75 -30.72 2.98
C PRO A 263 -11.65 -32.24 2.78
N ASP A 264 -11.33 -32.97 3.84
CA ASP A 264 -11.14 -34.43 3.80
C ASP A 264 -11.73 -35.07 5.07
N TRP A 265 -12.14 -36.33 4.98
CA TRP A 265 -12.60 -37.16 6.10
C TRP A 265 -11.47 -37.51 7.08
N ARG A 266 -10.21 -37.38 6.67
CA ARG A 266 -9.06 -37.57 7.55
C ARG A 266 -9.22 -36.68 8.80
N PRO A 267 -9.17 -37.23 10.02
CA PRO A 267 -9.45 -36.49 11.25
C PRO A 267 -8.61 -35.20 11.43
N ASP A 268 -7.36 -35.21 10.95
CA ASP A 268 -6.47 -34.04 11.00
C ASP A 268 -7.01 -32.82 10.23
N ILE A 269 -7.83 -33.06 9.20
CA ILE A 269 -8.48 -32.04 8.36
C ILE A 269 -9.93 -31.85 8.80
N PHE A 270 -10.71 -32.93 8.88
CA PHE A 270 -12.16 -32.90 9.09
C PHE A 270 -12.57 -32.03 10.29
N GLY A 271 -11.86 -32.16 11.42
CA GLY A 271 -12.16 -31.40 12.64
C GLY A 271 -11.88 -29.89 12.56
N LYS A 272 -11.32 -29.41 11.44
CA LYS A 272 -10.95 -28.00 11.22
C LYS A 272 -11.75 -27.34 10.11
N VAL A 273 -12.51 -28.12 9.33
CA VAL A 273 -13.27 -27.62 8.18
C VAL A 273 -14.39 -26.69 8.67
N GLY A 274 -14.37 -25.44 8.22
CA GLY A 274 -15.34 -24.41 8.59
C GLY A 274 -15.16 -23.85 10.01
N GLU A 275 -14.10 -24.23 10.72
CA GLU A 275 -13.77 -23.71 12.04
C GLU A 275 -12.87 -22.47 11.93
N SER A 276 -13.15 -21.46 12.75
CA SER A 276 -12.43 -20.16 12.73
C SER A 276 -12.41 -19.41 11.40
N GLY A 277 -13.26 -19.82 10.44
CA GLY A 277 -13.37 -19.18 9.14
C GLY A 277 -14.34 -19.93 8.22
N VAL A 278 -14.53 -19.41 7.01
CA VAL A 278 -15.31 -20.08 5.97
C VAL A 278 -14.46 -21.09 5.20
N SER A 279 -15.00 -22.29 4.97
CA SER A 279 -14.37 -23.31 4.12
C SER A 279 -14.66 -23.02 2.65
N ILE A 280 -13.63 -22.74 1.86
CA ILE A 280 -13.70 -22.51 0.41
C ILE A 280 -12.69 -23.42 -0.28
N SER A 281 -13.18 -24.36 -1.09
CA SER A 281 -12.34 -25.32 -1.83
C SER A 281 -12.50 -25.22 -3.34
N THR A 282 -13.65 -24.71 -3.80
CA THR A 282 -13.99 -24.60 -5.22
C THR A 282 -14.45 -23.20 -5.60
N LEU A 283 -14.46 -22.92 -6.92
CA LEU A 283 -15.09 -21.72 -7.47
C LEU A 283 -16.58 -21.64 -7.10
N GLU A 284 -17.30 -22.76 -7.07
CA GLU A 284 -18.72 -22.78 -6.70
C GLU A 284 -18.96 -22.35 -5.25
N ASP A 285 -18.05 -22.72 -4.34
CA ASP A 285 -18.08 -22.22 -2.96
C ASP A 285 -17.90 -20.71 -2.91
N MET A 286 -16.98 -20.16 -3.70
CA MET A 286 -16.75 -18.72 -3.81
C MET A 286 -17.98 -17.98 -4.35
N LYS A 287 -18.68 -18.55 -5.34
CA LYS A 287 -19.95 -18.01 -5.85
C LYS A 287 -21.03 -17.97 -4.78
N LYS A 288 -21.20 -19.06 -4.03
CA LYS A 288 -22.15 -19.13 -2.91
C LYS A 288 -21.82 -18.10 -1.82
N LEU A 289 -20.53 -17.91 -1.51
CA LEU A 289 -20.08 -16.96 -0.50
C LEU A 289 -20.52 -15.52 -0.79
N PHE A 290 -20.47 -15.10 -2.06
CA PHE A 290 -20.80 -13.72 -2.47
C PHE A 290 -22.14 -13.59 -3.20
N SER A 291 -22.97 -14.62 -3.17
CA SER A 291 -24.32 -14.56 -3.76
C SER A 291 -25.15 -13.40 -3.17
N GLY A 292 -25.81 -12.65 -4.05
CA GLY A 292 -26.58 -11.45 -3.69
C GLY A 292 -25.77 -10.17 -3.50
N PHE A 293 -24.44 -10.20 -3.68
CA PHE A 293 -23.60 -9.00 -3.73
C PHE A 293 -23.07 -8.79 -5.15
N ASP A 294 -23.35 -7.64 -5.76
CA ASP A 294 -22.72 -7.24 -7.03
C ASP A 294 -21.27 -6.81 -6.76
N LEU A 295 -20.31 -7.64 -7.16
CA LEU A 295 -18.88 -7.41 -6.93
C LEU A 295 -18.31 -6.27 -7.79
N CYS A 296 -19.03 -5.83 -8.83
CA CYS A 296 -18.68 -4.69 -9.66
C CYS A 296 -19.42 -3.40 -9.27
N ASP A 297 -20.32 -3.42 -8.29
CA ASP A 297 -20.98 -2.20 -7.80
C ASP A 297 -19.91 -1.26 -7.18
N PRO A 298 -19.89 0.03 -7.55
CA PRO A 298 -18.94 0.99 -7.00
C PRO A 298 -19.10 1.25 -5.50
N ARG A 299 -20.11 0.70 -4.82
CA ARG A 299 -20.33 0.72 -3.37
C ARG A 299 -20.07 -0.64 -2.71
N THR A 300 -19.69 -1.66 -3.46
CA THR A 300 -19.25 -2.95 -2.92
C THR A 300 -17.73 -3.01 -2.93
N SER A 301 -17.13 -3.53 -1.87
CA SER A 301 -15.71 -3.90 -1.85
C SER A 301 -15.46 -5.05 -0.89
N VAL A 302 -14.69 -6.03 -1.34
CA VAL A 302 -14.40 -7.24 -0.55
C VAL A 302 -12.93 -7.28 -0.17
N SER A 303 -12.64 -7.54 1.11
CA SER A 303 -11.30 -7.82 1.60
C SER A 303 -11.20 -9.31 1.93
N MET A 304 -10.17 -9.99 1.45
CA MET A 304 -9.96 -11.42 1.69
C MET A 304 -8.62 -11.64 2.40
N THR A 305 -8.68 -12.12 3.65
CA THR A 305 -7.49 -12.39 4.47
C THR A 305 -6.95 -13.79 4.17
N ILE A 306 -6.15 -13.88 3.10
CA ILE A 306 -5.53 -15.11 2.62
C ILE A 306 -4.08 -14.81 2.19
N ASN A 307 -3.15 -15.75 2.42
CA ASN A 307 -1.72 -15.56 2.14
C ASN A 307 -1.15 -16.65 1.23
N GLY A 308 -0.84 -17.84 1.75
CA GLY A 308 -0.22 -18.93 0.97
C GLY A 308 -0.91 -19.22 -0.37
N PRO A 309 -2.20 -19.60 -0.39
CA PRO A 309 -2.95 -19.87 -1.61
C PRO A 309 -3.69 -18.62 -2.15
N ALA A 310 -3.23 -17.40 -1.81
CA ALA A 310 -3.85 -16.17 -2.27
C ALA A 310 -4.01 -16.08 -3.80
N PRO A 311 -3.05 -16.52 -4.64
CA PRO A 311 -3.23 -16.52 -6.10
C PRO A 311 -4.45 -17.33 -6.56
N MET A 312 -4.66 -18.50 -5.95
CA MET A 312 -5.79 -19.39 -6.29
C MET A 312 -7.13 -18.80 -5.84
N ILE A 313 -7.19 -18.28 -4.61
CA ILE A 313 -8.40 -17.65 -4.08
C ILE A 313 -8.74 -16.36 -4.85
N LEU A 314 -7.73 -15.59 -5.27
CA LEU A 314 -7.93 -14.42 -6.12
C LEU A 314 -8.49 -14.80 -7.49
N ALA A 315 -7.99 -15.90 -8.09
CA ALA A 315 -8.54 -16.42 -9.33
C ALA A 315 -10.00 -16.85 -9.17
N PHE A 316 -10.36 -17.52 -8.07
CA PHE A 316 -11.77 -17.83 -7.78
C PHE A 316 -12.61 -16.56 -7.67
N TYR A 317 -12.14 -15.55 -6.93
CA TYR A 317 -12.87 -14.29 -6.76
C TYR A 317 -13.10 -13.55 -8.08
N PHE A 318 -12.08 -13.45 -8.95
CA PHE A 318 -12.24 -12.82 -10.26
C PHE A 318 -13.18 -13.59 -11.17
N ASN A 319 -13.11 -14.92 -11.20
CA ASN A 319 -14.06 -15.73 -11.96
C ASN A 319 -15.49 -15.58 -11.41
N THR A 320 -15.68 -15.52 -10.09
CA THR A 320 -16.98 -15.21 -9.50
C THR A 320 -17.52 -13.86 -9.97
N ALA A 321 -16.70 -12.81 -10.00
CA ALA A 321 -17.12 -11.50 -10.49
C ALA A 321 -17.45 -11.51 -12.00
N ILE A 322 -16.65 -12.22 -12.80
CA ILE A 322 -16.88 -12.39 -14.25
C ILE A 322 -18.19 -13.12 -14.50
N ASP A 323 -18.42 -14.24 -13.81
CA ASP A 323 -19.64 -15.04 -13.97
C ASP A 323 -20.89 -14.23 -13.57
N GLN A 324 -20.82 -13.41 -12.52
CA GLN A 324 -21.91 -12.49 -12.15
C GLN A 324 -22.25 -11.51 -13.28
N GLN A 325 -21.24 -10.88 -13.90
CA GLN A 325 -21.49 -9.92 -14.98
C GLN A 325 -21.94 -10.61 -16.27
N LEU A 326 -21.43 -11.82 -16.53
CA LEU A 326 -21.82 -12.64 -17.68
C LEU A 326 -23.30 -13.03 -17.57
N GLU A 327 -23.72 -13.61 -16.45
CA GLU A 327 -25.11 -14.01 -16.20
C GLU A 327 -26.05 -12.82 -16.33
N LYS A 328 -25.69 -11.69 -15.71
CA LYS A 328 -26.43 -10.43 -15.80
C LYS A 328 -26.59 -9.96 -17.25
N THR A 329 -25.48 -9.90 -18.00
CA THR A 329 -25.48 -9.39 -19.38
C THR A 329 -26.25 -10.32 -20.33
N GLN A 330 -26.06 -11.64 -20.23
CA GLN A 330 -26.77 -12.60 -21.07
C GLN A 330 -28.27 -12.62 -20.77
N THR A 331 -28.66 -12.45 -19.49
CA THR A 331 -30.07 -12.33 -19.10
C THR A 331 -30.69 -11.05 -19.65
N GLU A 332 -29.99 -9.91 -19.58
CA GLU A 332 -30.45 -8.62 -20.12
C GLU A 332 -30.57 -8.66 -21.66
N GLN A 333 -29.68 -9.37 -22.36
CA GLN A 333 -29.69 -9.47 -23.82
C GLN A 333 -30.54 -10.63 -24.37
N GLY A 334 -30.87 -11.62 -23.55
CA GLY A 334 -31.60 -12.83 -23.96
C GLY A 334 -30.82 -13.76 -24.90
N ARG A 335 -29.49 -13.68 -24.93
CA ARG A 335 -28.61 -14.52 -25.77
C ARG A 335 -27.23 -14.73 -25.14
N GLU A 336 -26.51 -15.72 -25.65
CA GLU A 336 -25.10 -15.90 -25.34
C GLU A 336 -24.22 -14.81 -25.99
N LEU A 337 -23.08 -14.55 -25.37
CA LEU A 337 -22.09 -13.59 -25.87
C LEU A 337 -21.17 -14.27 -26.87
N SER A 338 -20.80 -13.55 -27.92
CA SER A 338 -19.71 -13.96 -28.80
C SER A 338 -18.35 -13.95 -28.05
N PRO A 339 -17.32 -14.64 -28.57
CA PRO A 339 -16.00 -14.64 -27.92
C PRO A 339 -15.40 -13.25 -27.68
N GLU A 340 -15.60 -12.32 -28.62
CA GLU A 340 -15.11 -10.94 -28.50
C GLU A 340 -15.88 -10.15 -27.42
N GLU A 341 -17.20 -10.32 -27.35
CA GLU A 341 -18.03 -9.70 -26.30
C GLU A 341 -17.68 -10.25 -24.92
N TYR A 342 -17.40 -11.55 -24.82
CA TYR A 342 -16.95 -12.18 -23.59
C TYR A 342 -15.60 -11.64 -23.12
N GLU A 343 -14.60 -11.52 -24.00
CA GLU A 343 -13.29 -10.97 -23.66
C GLU A 343 -13.40 -9.50 -23.19
N ASN A 344 -14.24 -8.71 -23.86
CA ASN A 344 -14.53 -7.34 -23.45
C ASN A 344 -15.21 -7.28 -22.08
N LEU A 345 -16.17 -8.16 -21.80
CA LEU A 345 -16.82 -8.27 -20.49
C LEU A 345 -15.82 -8.62 -19.39
N VAL A 346 -14.90 -9.57 -19.64
CA VAL A 346 -13.84 -9.96 -18.70
C VAL A 346 -12.97 -8.77 -18.35
N ASN A 347 -12.43 -8.06 -19.35
CA ASN A 347 -11.57 -6.90 -19.12
C ASN A 347 -12.31 -5.79 -18.34
N GLN A 348 -13.55 -5.47 -18.72
CA GLN A 348 -14.35 -4.47 -18.01
C GLN A 348 -14.66 -4.85 -16.56
N THR A 349 -14.90 -6.14 -16.30
CA THR A 349 -15.16 -6.66 -14.96
C THR A 349 -13.93 -6.50 -14.08
N LEU A 350 -12.76 -6.93 -14.57
CA LEU A 350 -11.48 -6.83 -13.86
C LEU A 350 -11.10 -5.37 -13.57
N GLN A 351 -11.43 -4.43 -14.46
CA GLN A 351 -11.17 -3.00 -14.24
C GLN A 351 -12.13 -2.37 -13.21
N LYS A 352 -13.36 -2.88 -13.09
CA LYS A 352 -14.40 -2.35 -12.17
C LYS A 352 -14.33 -2.94 -10.77
N VAL A 353 -13.96 -4.21 -10.65
CA VAL A 353 -14.00 -4.94 -9.37
C VAL A 353 -13.18 -4.22 -8.30
N ARG A 354 -13.75 -4.11 -7.09
CA ARG A 354 -13.13 -3.42 -5.95
C ARG A 354 -12.84 -4.39 -4.83
N GLY A 355 -11.64 -4.32 -4.27
CA GLY A 355 -11.31 -5.17 -3.13
C GLY A 355 -9.84 -5.19 -2.77
N THR A 356 -9.50 -6.10 -1.87
CA THR A 356 -8.14 -6.32 -1.36
C THR A 356 -7.94 -7.81 -1.15
N VAL A 357 -6.82 -8.34 -1.61
CA VAL A 357 -6.28 -9.62 -1.13
C VAL A 357 -5.12 -9.30 -0.19
N GLN A 358 -5.01 -10.02 0.93
CA GLN A 358 -3.94 -9.72 1.90
C GLN A 358 -2.56 -10.09 1.35
N ALA A 359 -2.33 -11.36 1.06
CA ALA A 359 -1.22 -11.86 0.24
C ALA A 359 0.18 -11.32 0.61
N ASP A 360 0.42 -10.96 1.88
CA ASP A 360 1.72 -10.49 2.33
C ASP A 360 2.53 -11.69 2.84
N ILE A 361 3.39 -12.21 1.98
CA ILE A 361 4.24 -13.39 2.22
C ILE A 361 5.35 -13.09 3.22
N LEU A 362 5.91 -11.87 3.23
CA LEU A 362 7.03 -11.53 4.12
C LEU A 362 6.62 -11.58 5.60
N LYS A 363 5.38 -11.19 5.94
CA LYS A 363 4.88 -11.35 7.31
C LYS A 363 4.60 -12.81 7.69
N GLU A 364 4.44 -13.71 6.72
CA GLU A 364 4.18 -15.12 7.02
C GLU A 364 5.36 -15.76 7.70
N ASP A 365 6.56 -15.48 7.20
CA ASP A 365 7.81 -15.96 7.81
C ASP A 365 8.11 -15.25 9.14
N GLN A 366 7.74 -13.97 9.25
CA GLN A 366 8.08 -13.15 10.43
C GLN A 366 7.11 -13.29 11.61
N GLY A 367 5.83 -13.61 11.38
CA GLY A 367 4.82 -13.54 12.44
C GLY A 367 3.60 -14.47 12.32
N GLN A 368 3.10 -14.75 11.11
CA GLN A 368 1.82 -15.49 10.97
C GLN A 368 1.96 -17.00 10.73
N ASN A 369 3.09 -17.46 10.19
CA ASN A 369 3.39 -18.87 9.95
C ASN A 369 2.37 -19.64 9.09
N THR A 370 1.77 -19.03 8.06
CA THR A 370 0.88 -19.71 7.09
C THR A 370 1.47 -19.78 5.67
N CYS A 371 2.80 -19.65 5.52
CA CYS A 371 3.46 -19.84 4.24
C CYS A 371 3.50 -21.34 3.88
N ILE A 372 2.93 -21.71 2.74
CA ILE A 372 2.88 -23.11 2.24
C ILE A 372 3.85 -23.38 1.09
N PHE A 373 4.49 -22.32 0.58
CA PHE A 373 5.48 -22.39 -0.49
C PHE A 373 6.82 -21.85 0.00
N SER A 374 7.90 -22.09 -0.75
CA SER A 374 9.14 -21.37 -0.50
C SER A 374 8.93 -19.86 -0.71
N ILE A 375 9.61 -19.04 0.08
CA ILE A 375 9.48 -17.58 0.04
C ILE A 375 9.72 -17.05 -1.39
N ASP A 376 10.74 -17.56 -2.08
CA ASP A 376 11.06 -17.14 -3.44
C ASP A 376 9.94 -17.46 -4.44
N PHE A 377 9.34 -18.64 -4.33
CA PHE A 377 8.23 -19.03 -5.19
C PHE A 377 6.97 -18.22 -4.88
N ALA A 378 6.68 -17.99 -3.61
CA ALA A 378 5.56 -17.17 -3.17
C ALA A 378 5.70 -15.72 -3.65
N LEU A 379 6.88 -15.10 -3.50
CA LEU A 379 7.15 -13.76 -4.03
C LEU A 379 7.12 -13.73 -5.56
N LYS A 380 7.59 -14.78 -6.24
CA LYS A 380 7.40 -14.94 -7.69
C LYS A 380 5.93 -14.81 -8.07
N MET A 381 5.05 -15.57 -7.42
CA MET A 381 3.60 -15.51 -7.68
C MET A 381 3.01 -14.14 -7.39
N MET A 382 3.45 -13.46 -6.32
CA MET A 382 3.00 -12.08 -6.04
C MET A 382 3.39 -11.10 -7.14
N GLY A 383 4.60 -11.22 -7.68
CA GLY A 383 5.00 -10.42 -8.84
C GLY A 383 4.21 -10.78 -10.11
N ASP A 384 3.85 -12.04 -10.31
CA ASP A 384 3.04 -12.47 -11.46
C ASP A 384 1.60 -11.92 -11.35
N ILE A 385 1.02 -11.88 -10.14
CA ILE A 385 -0.26 -11.21 -9.86
C ILE A 385 -0.17 -9.70 -10.17
N GLN A 386 0.88 -9.03 -9.69
CA GLN A 386 1.03 -7.60 -9.92
C GLN A 386 1.22 -7.27 -11.40
N GLN A 387 2.00 -8.09 -12.14
CA GLN A 387 2.13 -7.93 -13.59
C GLN A 387 0.76 -8.08 -14.27
N PHE A 388 -0.01 -9.11 -13.91
CA PHE A 388 -1.36 -9.30 -14.44
C PHE A 388 -2.28 -8.11 -14.15
N PHE A 389 -2.17 -7.50 -12.96
CA PHE A 389 -2.94 -6.28 -12.62
C PHE A 389 -2.57 -5.10 -13.52
N ILE A 390 -1.30 -4.94 -13.85
CA ILE A 390 -0.83 -3.89 -14.76
C ILE A 390 -1.35 -4.15 -16.17
N ASP A 391 -1.12 -5.36 -16.69
CA ASP A 391 -1.49 -5.77 -18.05
C ASP A 391 -3.01 -5.69 -18.30
N LYS A 392 -3.82 -5.95 -17.26
CA LYS A 392 -5.29 -5.88 -17.31
C LYS A 392 -5.88 -4.57 -16.76
N GLU A 393 -5.05 -3.60 -16.42
CA GLU A 393 -5.45 -2.30 -15.88
C GLU A 393 -6.37 -2.40 -14.63
N ILE A 394 -6.09 -3.36 -13.75
CA ILE A 394 -6.81 -3.57 -12.49
C ILE A 394 -6.38 -2.50 -11.47
N ARG A 395 -7.02 -1.33 -11.50
CA ARG A 395 -6.66 -0.16 -10.68
C ARG A 395 -7.49 0.01 -9.39
N ASN A 396 -8.52 -0.81 -9.20
CA ASN A 396 -9.48 -0.69 -8.08
C ASN A 396 -9.36 -1.85 -7.07
N PHE A 397 -8.44 -2.78 -7.28
CA PHE A 397 -8.16 -3.91 -6.41
C PHE A 397 -6.73 -3.81 -5.87
N TYR A 398 -6.55 -3.98 -4.57
CA TYR A 398 -5.23 -4.01 -3.93
C TYR A 398 -4.67 -5.43 -3.99
N SER A 399 -3.53 -5.60 -4.66
CA SER A 399 -2.86 -6.89 -4.88
C SER A 399 -2.14 -7.39 -3.63
N VAL A 400 -1.76 -6.48 -2.73
CA VAL A 400 -1.10 -6.79 -1.46
C VAL A 400 -1.63 -5.87 -0.37
N SER A 401 -1.87 -6.43 0.81
CA SER A 401 -2.06 -5.72 2.06
C SER A 401 -0.90 -5.99 3.00
N ILE A 402 0.12 -5.14 2.92
CA ILE A 402 1.33 -5.25 3.75
C ILE A 402 0.94 -5.04 5.20
N SER A 403 1.16 -6.06 6.03
CA SER A 403 0.49 -6.16 7.32
C SER A 403 1.47 -6.30 8.48
N GLY A 404 1.33 -5.39 9.44
CA GLY A 404 1.98 -5.44 10.75
C GLY A 404 1.12 -6.08 11.83
N TYR A 405 -0.19 -6.24 11.60
CA TYR A 405 -1.12 -6.76 12.61
C TYR A 405 -0.62 -8.07 13.23
N HIS A 406 -0.32 -9.06 12.40
CA HIS A 406 0.10 -10.39 12.87
C HIS A 406 1.48 -10.36 13.54
N ILE A 407 2.39 -9.49 13.08
CA ILE A 407 3.69 -9.27 13.72
C ILE A 407 3.49 -8.71 15.14
N ALA A 408 2.54 -7.79 15.32
CA ALA A 408 2.19 -7.22 16.62
C ALA A 408 1.53 -8.25 17.54
N GLU A 409 0.57 -9.01 17.03
CA GLU A 409 -0.12 -10.07 17.79
C GLU A 409 0.85 -11.20 18.20
N ALA A 410 1.94 -11.41 17.45
CA ALA A 410 3.02 -12.31 17.84
C ALA A 410 3.90 -11.77 18.99
N GLY A 411 3.67 -10.52 19.44
CA GLY A 411 4.34 -9.91 20.59
C GLY A 411 5.24 -8.71 20.24
N ALA A 412 5.28 -8.25 18.99
CA ALA A 412 6.09 -7.08 18.62
C ALA A 412 5.48 -5.77 19.14
N ASN A 413 6.33 -4.93 19.75
CA ASN A 413 5.94 -3.58 20.16
C ASN A 413 5.61 -2.69 18.93
N PRO A 414 4.90 -1.56 19.10
CA PRO A 414 4.47 -0.70 17.97
C PRO A 414 5.61 -0.21 17.07
N ILE A 415 6.81 0.04 17.62
CA ILE A 415 7.97 0.49 16.85
C ILE A 415 8.43 -0.64 15.92
N THR A 416 8.56 -1.85 16.46
CA THR A 416 9.01 -3.04 15.72
C THR A 416 8.00 -3.43 14.65
N GLN A 417 6.71 -3.41 15.01
CA GLN A 417 5.62 -3.60 14.05
C GLN A 417 5.76 -2.64 12.87
N LEU A 418 5.83 -1.33 13.14
CA LEU A 418 5.90 -0.31 12.10
C LEU A 418 7.14 -0.48 11.22
N ALA A 419 8.31 -0.69 11.84
CA ALA A 419 9.57 -0.83 11.14
C ALA A 419 9.57 -2.04 10.20
N LEU A 420 9.17 -3.22 10.70
CA LEU A 420 9.12 -4.44 9.88
C LEU A 420 8.06 -4.34 8.78
N THR A 421 6.89 -3.75 9.06
CA THR A 421 5.85 -3.58 8.04
C THR A 421 6.30 -2.66 6.91
N LEU A 422 6.92 -1.52 7.23
CA LEU A 422 7.45 -0.62 6.21
C LEU A 422 8.64 -1.24 5.47
N SER A 423 9.50 -1.99 6.17
CA SER A 423 10.59 -2.74 5.56
C SER A 423 10.05 -3.73 4.53
N ASN A 424 9.03 -4.52 4.87
CA ASN A 424 8.36 -5.45 3.96
C ASN A 424 7.75 -4.71 2.76
N ALA A 425 7.10 -3.57 2.98
CA ALA A 425 6.54 -2.76 1.90
C ALA A 425 7.61 -2.29 0.92
N PHE A 426 8.73 -1.76 1.41
CA PHE A 426 9.84 -1.34 0.56
C PHE A 426 10.52 -2.53 -0.13
N THR A 427 10.55 -3.73 0.47
CA THR A 427 11.00 -4.95 -0.21
C THR A 427 10.11 -5.29 -1.41
N TYR A 428 8.78 -5.18 -1.29
CA TYR A 428 7.89 -5.35 -2.45
C TYR A 428 8.14 -4.30 -3.54
N VAL A 429 8.39 -3.05 -3.14
CA VAL A 429 8.74 -1.97 -4.08
C VAL A 429 10.01 -2.32 -4.85
N GLU A 430 11.10 -2.65 -4.17
CA GLU A 430 12.35 -3.04 -4.81
C GLU A 430 12.19 -4.27 -5.71
N TYR A 431 11.40 -5.25 -5.25
CA TYR A 431 11.14 -6.46 -6.01
C TYR A 431 10.37 -6.17 -7.30
N TYR A 432 9.29 -5.39 -7.26
CA TYR A 432 8.53 -5.03 -8.45
C TYR A 432 9.34 -4.15 -9.41
N LEU A 433 10.17 -3.25 -8.90
CA LEU A 433 11.15 -2.49 -9.71
C LEU A 433 12.17 -3.41 -10.38
N SER A 434 12.67 -4.43 -9.67
CA SER A 434 13.61 -5.42 -10.24
C SER A 434 13.00 -6.24 -11.38
N ARG A 435 11.66 -6.35 -11.40
CA ARG A 435 10.89 -6.96 -12.49
C ARG A 435 10.61 -6.03 -13.66
N GLY A 436 11.02 -4.76 -13.59
CA GLY A 436 10.82 -3.76 -14.64
C GLY A 436 9.45 -3.07 -14.61
N MET A 437 8.69 -3.19 -13.51
CA MET A 437 7.42 -2.47 -13.35
C MET A 437 7.68 -1.01 -12.98
N ALA A 438 6.95 -0.07 -13.57
CA ALA A 438 7.06 1.34 -13.17
C ALA A 438 6.45 1.56 -11.78
N ILE A 439 7.07 2.42 -10.96
CA ILE A 439 6.64 2.67 -9.57
C ILE A 439 5.16 3.06 -9.47
N ASP A 440 4.72 3.93 -10.38
CA ASP A 440 3.36 4.47 -10.41
C ASP A 440 2.31 3.46 -10.90
N ASP A 441 2.74 2.33 -11.45
CA ASP A 441 1.83 1.29 -11.91
C ASP A 441 1.37 0.34 -10.81
N PHE A 442 2.15 0.20 -9.73
CA PHE A 442 1.84 -0.72 -8.64
C PHE A 442 1.73 -0.06 -7.26
N ALA A 443 2.44 1.04 -6.98
CA ALA A 443 2.40 1.67 -5.66
C ALA A 443 0.97 2.08 -5.22
N PRO A 444 0.09 2.61 -6.11
CA PRO A 444 -1.30 2.89 -5.76
C PRO A 444 -2.16 1.66 -5.42
N ASN A 445 -1.68 0.45 -5.73
CA ASN A 445 -2.34 -0.82 -5.45
C ASN A 445 -1.79 -1.50 -4.18
N LEU A 446 -0.85 -0.85 -3.47
CA LEU A 446 -0.38 -1.31 -2.17
C LEU A 446 -1.30 -0.77 -1.06
N SER A 447 -1.74 -1.66 -0.17
CA SER A 447 -2.48 -1.30 1.03
C SER A 447 -1.71 -1.70 2.28
N PHE A 448 -2.04 -1.08 3.42
CA PHE A 448 -1.38 -1.33 4.70
C PHE A 448 -2.38 -1.78 5.75
N PHE A 449 -1.94 -2.65 6.67
CA PHE A 449 -2.75 -3.12 7.79
C PHE A 449 -1.94 -3.18 9.10
N PHE A 450 -2.25 -2.27 10.02
CA PHE A 450 -1.61 -2.17 11.34
C PHE A 450 -2.57 -2.61 12.46
N SER A 451 -2.01 -3.14 13.55
CA SER A 451 -2.68 -3.28 14.85
C SER A 451 -2.60 -1.98 15.65
N ASN A 452 -3.58 -1.75 16.53
CA ASN A 452 -3.57 -0.67 17.51
C ASN A 452 -3.80 -1.27 18.90
N GLY A 453 -2.80 -1.11 19.78
CA GLY A 453 -2.85 -1.51 21.18
C GLY A 453 -2.90 -0.33 22.14
N LEU A 454 -2.34 -0.53 23.35
CA LEU A 454 -2.40 0.45 24.44
C LEU A 454 -1.14 1.33 24.57
N ASP A 455 -0.01 0.90 24.00
CA ASP A 455 1.24 1.68 23.99
C ASP A 455 1.06 3.05 23.33
N PRO A 456 1.72 4.11 23.84
CA PRO A 456 1.50 5.48 23.39
C PRO A 456 1.81 5.68 21.89
N GLU A 457 2.76 4.93 21.32
CA GLU A 457 3.16 5.03 19.91
C GLU A 457 2.03 4.66 18.95
N TYR A 458 1.05 3.85 19.36
CA TYR A 458 -0.13 3.53 18.53
C TYR A 458 -0.95 4.77 18.16
N THR A 459 -0.89 5.83 18.98
CA THR A 459 -1.58 7.10 18.67
C THR A 459 -1.03 7.82 17.43
N VAL A 460 0.23 7.52 17.04
CA VAL A 460 0.91 8.18 15.93
C VAL A 460 1.35 7.25 14.82
N ILE A 461 1.26 5.92 15.00
CA ILE A 461 1.79 4.91 14.06
C ILE A 461 1.40 5.19 12.61
N GLY A 462 0.12 5.48 12.35
CA GLY A 462 -0.36 5.78 11.00
C GLY A 462 0.15 7.12 10.43
N ARG A 463 0.37 8.13 11.28
CA ARG A 463 0.93 9.43 10.87
C ARG A 463 2.39 9.28 10.48
N VAL A 464 3.14 8.48 11.25
CA VAL A 464 4.55 8.18 11.00
C VAL A 464 4.69 7.35 9.72
N ALA A 465 3.89 6.29 9.56
CA ALA A 465 3.87 5.45 8.36
C ALA A 465 3.67 6.26 7.07
N ARG A 466 2.63 7.10 7.04
CA ARG A 466 2.33 7.97 5.88
C ARG A 466 3.49 8.90 5.54
N ARG A 467 4.10 9.52 6.55
CA ARG A 467 5.18 10.49 6.31
C ARG A 467 6.44 9.81 5.77
N ILE A 468 6.82 8.66 6.33
CA ILE A 468 7.98 7.89 5.85
C ILE A 468 7.72 7.45 4.41
N TRP A 469 6.55 6.86 4.14
CA TRP A 469 6.15 6.42 2.81
C TRP A 469 6.19 7.56 1.79
N ALA A 470 5.52 8.68 2.07
CA ALA A 470 5.45 9.81 1.14
C ALA A 470 6.83 10.40 0.82
N ILE A 471 7.69 10.58 1.84
CA ILE A 471 9.05 11.09 1.63
C ILE A 471 9.86 10.10 0.79
N ALA A 472 9.80 8.80 1.10
CA ALA A 472 10.53 7.78 0.34
C ALA A 472 10.05 7.72 -1.12
N MET A 473 8.73 7.65 -1.35
CA MET A 473 8.13 7.59 -2.68
C MET A 473 8.53 8.79 -3.53
N ARG A 474 8.47 10.01 -2.99
CA ARG A 474 8.84 11.21 -3.73
C ARG A 474 10.35 11.38 -3.90
N ASP A 475 11.12 11.30 -2.80
CA ASP A 475 12.52 11.75 -2.78
C ASP A 475 13.51 10.64 -3.19
N LEU A 476 13.15 9.37 -3.02
CA LEU A 476 13.95 8.23 -3.46
C LEU A 476 13.43 7.66 -4.79
N TYR A 477 12.16 7.30 -4.82
CA TYR A 477 11.58 6.57 -5.97
C TYR A 477 11.04 7.47 -7.08
N GLN A 478 10.97 8.79 -6.86
CA GLN A 478 10.46 9.77 -7.83
C GLN A 478 9.03 9.45 -8.31
N ALA A 479 8.22 8.87 -7.43
CA ALA A 479 6.85 8.51 -7.71
C ALA A 479 5.92 9.74 -7.73
N ASN A 480 4.77 9.60 -8.38
CA ASN A 480 3.76 10.65 -8.41
C ASN A 480 2.99 10.78 -7.09
N GLU A 481 2.07 11.75 -7.02
CA GLU A 481 1.30 12.07 -5.81
C GLU A 481 0.40 10.93 -5.30
N ARG A 482 -0.07 10.05 -6.19
CA ARG A 482 -0.99 8.96 -5.85
C ARG A 482 -0.26 7.78 -5.20
N SER A 483 1.01 7.59 -5.53
CA SER A 483 1.92 6.55 -5.04
C SER A 483 2.42 6.88 -3.63
#